data_AF-A0A7V2IRP2-F1
#
_entry.id   AF-A0A7V2IRP2-F1
#
_cell.length_a   1.000
_cell.length_b   1.000
_cell.length_c   1.000
_cell.angle_alpha   90.00
_cell.angle_beta   90.00
_cell.angle_gamma   90.00
#
_symmetry.space_group_name_H-M   'P 1'
#
loop_
_entity.id
_entity.type
_entity.pdbx_description
1 polymer ?
#
loop_
_entity_poly.entity_id
_entity_poly.type
_entity_poly.pdbx_seq_one_letter_code
_entity_poly.pdbx_strand_id
1 'polypeptide(L)' 'GLENVRLPDDLDYHAVAHLRYEAREKLSAARPYTLGQASRLGGITPADITVLQIHLKKRAGR' A
#
# COMPACT_ATOMS: atom_id res chain seq x y z
N GLY A 1 -12.28 7.82 5.11
CA GLY A 1 -12.20 6.37 4.79
C GLY A 1 -11.02 6.09 3.89
N LEU A 2 -10.69 4.82 3.64
CA LEU A 2 -9.52 4.42 2.84
C LEU A 2 -9.57 4.92 1.38
N GLU A 3 -10.76 5.14 0.82
CA GLU A 3 -10.94 5.71 -0.53
C GLU A 3 -10.27 7.07 -0.70
N ASN A 4 -10.08 7.83 0.38
CA ASN A 4 -9.49 9.17 0.33
C ASN A 4 -8.00 9.19 0.65
N VAL A 5 -7.41 8.05 1.03
CA VAL A 5 -5.99 7.96 1.34
C VAL A 5 -5.24 7.64 0.06
N ARG A 6 -4.63 8.67 -0.54
CA ARG A 6 -3.85 8.56 -1.77
C ARG A 6 -2.56 7.79 -1.54
N LEU A 7 -2.23 6.93 -2.51
CA LEU A 7 -0.91 6.34 -2.62
C LEU A 7 -0.08 7.22 -3.57
N PRO A 8 1.18 7.54 -3.23
CA PRO A 8 2.08 8.25 -4.14
C PRO A 8 2.31 7.43 -5.42
N ASP A 9 2.33 8.10 -6.58
CA ASP A 9 2.55 7.44 -7.88
C ASP A 9 3.95 6.81 -7.97
N ASP A 10 4.91 7.38 -7.24
CA ASP A 10 6.29 6.93 -7.14
C ASP A 10 6.54 5.92 -6.00
N LEU A 11 5.48 5.41 -5.36
CA LEU A 11 5.62 4.45 -4.27
C LEU A 11 6.24 3.14 -4.77
N ASP A 12 7.43 2.83 -4.29
CA ASP A 12 8.05 1.52 -4.46
C ASP A 12 7.59 0.56 -3.37
N TYR A 13 6.67 -0.36 -3.73
CA TYR A 13 6.16 -1.36 -2.80
C TYR A 13 7.25 -2.34 -2.32
N HIS A 14 8.32 -2.56 -3.09
CA HIS A 14 9.42 -3.44 -2.69
C HIS A 14 10.27 -2.84 -1.57
N ALA A 15 10.32 -1.51 -1.49
CA ALA A 15 10.96 -0.78 -0.39
C ALA A 15 10.11 -0.73 0.89
N VAL A 16 8.84 -1.17 0.85
CA VAL A 16 7.97 -1.17 2.04
C VAL A 16 8.36 -2.32 2.97
N ALA A 17 9.01 -1.97 4.07
CA ALA A 17 9.37 -2.92 5.13
C ALA A 17 8.13 -3.63 5.70
N HIS A 18 8.25 -4.94 5.96
CA HIS A 18 7.20 -5.83 6.49
C HIS A 18 5.99 -6.06 5.57
N LEU A 19 5.98 -5.52 4.36
CA LEU A 19 4.98 -5.88 3.36
C LEU A 19 5.32 -7.25 2.79
N ARG A 20 4.34 -8.16 2.74
CA ARG A 20 4.54 -9.53 2.25
C ARG A 20 4.93 -9.54 0.78
N TYR A 21 5.72 -10.53 0.37
CA TYR A 21 6.19 -10.64 -1.02
C TYR A 21 5.03 -10.62 -2.03
N GLU A 22 4.01 -11.45 -1.83
CA GLU A 22 2.84 -11.48 -2.72
C GLU A 22 2.07 -10.16 -2.78
N ALA A 23 2.00 -9.44 -1.66
CA ALA A 23 1.36 -8.13 -1.62
C ALA A 23 2.18 -7.11 -2.42
N ARG A 24 3.51 -7.14 -2.33
CA ARG A 24 4.41 -6.31 -3.14
C ARG A 24 4.17 -6.54 -4.63
N GLU A 25 4.23 -7.79 -5.08
CA GLU A 25 4.02 -8.16 -6.48
C GLU A 25 2.66 -7.65 -7.00
N LYS A 26 1.59 -7.90 -6.24
CA LYS A 26 0.22 -7.51 -6.62
C LYS A 26 0.04 -6.00 -6.66
N LEU A 27 0.55 -5.28 -5.66
CA LEU A 27 0.45 -3.82 -5.59
C LEU A 27 1.31 -3.15 -6.66
N SER A 28 2.52 -3.65 -6.90
CA SER A 28 3.42 -3.19 -7.96
C SER A 28 2.80 -3.37 -9.35
N ALA A 29 2.09 -4.47 -9.58
CA ALA A 29 1.40 -4.74 -10.84
C ALA A 29 0.11 -3.92 -11.00
N ALA A 30 -0.70 -3.80 -9.95
CA ALA A 30 -2.00 -3.14 -10.01
C ALA A 30 -1.92 -1.60 -9.91
N ARG A 31 -0.87 -1.06 -9.28
CA ARG A 31 -0.66 0.38 -9.06
C ARG A 31 -1.92 1.14 -8.61
N PRO A 32 -2.55 0.76 -7.47
CA PRO A 32 -3.76 1.43 -7.01
C PRO A 32 -3.51 2.88 -6.58
N TYR A 33 -4.46 3.77 -6.86
CA TYR A 33 -4.36 5.20 -6.53
C TYR A 33 -4.68 5.50 -5.06
N THR A 34 -5.36 4.59 -4.38
CA THR A 34 -5.81 4.77 -2.99
C THR A 34 -5.67 3.48 -2.18
N LEU A 35 -5.55 3.61 -0.86
CA LEU A 35 -5.59 2.44 0.03
C LEU A 35 -6.93 1.69 -0.08
N GLY A 36 -8.00 2.40 -0.39
CA GLY A 36 -9.31 1.81 -0.65
C GLY A 36 -9.27 0.84 -1.82
N GLN A 37 -8.72 1.26 -2.96
CA GLN A 37 -8.51 0.40 -4.11
C GLN A 37 -7.58 -0.78 -3.79
N ALA A 38 -6.45 -0.52 -3.11
CA ALA A 38 -5.52 -1.57 -2.69
C ALA A 38 -6.21 -2.65 -1.84
N SER A 39 -7.10 -2.26 -0.92
CA SER A 39 -7.80 -3.18 -0.01
C SER A 39 -8.77 -4.14 -0.71
N ARG A 40 -9.20 -3.80 -1.94
CA ARG A 40 -10.08 -4.65 -2.76
C ARG A 40 -9.32 -5.63 -3.64
N LEU A 41 -7.99 -5.51 -3.75
CA LEU A 41 -7.19 -6.42 -4.56
C LEU A 41 -7.15 -7.81 -3.91
N GLY A 42 -7.41 -8.85 -4.70
CA GLY A 42 -7.44 -10.23 -4.24
C GLY A 42 -6.12 -10.65 -3.59
N GLY A 43 -6.18 -11.10 -2.34
CA GLY A 43 -5.01 -11.53 -1.56
C GLY A 43 -4.18 -10.39 -0.93
N ILE A 44 -4.65 -9.15 -1.02
CA ILE A 44 -4.24 -8.08 -0.10
C ILE A 44 -5.09 -8.22 1.17
N THR A 45 -4.42 -8.23 2.32
CA THR A 45 -5.06 -8.41 3.63
C THR A 45 -5.18 -7.10 4.40
N PRO A 46 -6.03 -7.01 5.43
CA PRO A 46 -6.07 -5.86 6.32
C PRO A 46 -4.71 -5.53 6.97
N ALA A 47 -3.86 -6.54 7.20
CA ALA A 47 -2.52 -6.35 7.73
C ALA A 47 -1.60 -5.63 6.71
N ASP A 48 -1.65 -5.99 5.43
CA ASP A 48 -0.88 -5.32 4.38
C ASP A 48 -1.28 -3.83 4.26
N ILE A 49 -2.59 -3.53 4.38
CA ILE A 49 -3.09 -2.15 4.39
C ILE A 49 -2.56 -1.37 5.60
N THR A 50 -2.51 -2.01 6.77
CA THR A 50 -1.94 -1.40 7.99
C THR A 50 -0.46 -1.09 7.79
N VAL A 51 0.31 -1.98 7.17
CA VAL A 51 1.72 -1.75 6.84
C VAL A 51 1.88 -0.54 5.91
N LEU A 52 1.07 -0.43 4.85
CA LEU A 52 1.08 0.73 3.96
C LEU A 52 0.74 2.03 4.71
N GLN A 53 -0.26 2.03 5.59
CA GLN A 53 -0.62 3.20 6.40
C GLN A 53 0.55 3.68 7.27
N ILE A 54 1.25 2.74 7.93
CA ILE A 54 2.42 3.07 8.76
C ILE A 54 3.55 3.64 7.88
N HIS A 55 3.79 3.04 6.72
CA HIS A 55 4.81 3.51 5.78
C HIS A 55 4.52 4.94 5.29
N LEU A 56 3.28 5.21 4.88
CA LEU A 56 2.86 6.55 4.42
C LEU A 56 3.01 7.61 5.52
N LYS A 57 2.62 7.29 6.76
CA LYS A 57 2.80 8.18 7.91
C LYS A 57 4.27 8.51 8.17
N LYS A 58 5.17 7.52 8.06
CA LYS A 58 6.62 7.74 8.21
C LYS A 58 7.21 8.59 7.08
N ARG A 59 6.67 8.47 5.86
CA ARG A 59 7.10 9.28 4.71
C ARG A 59 6.64 10.74 4.82
N ALA A 60 5.41 10.99 5.31
CA ALA A 60 4.86 12.34 5.44
C ALA A 60 5.43 13.14 6.62
N GLY A 61 5.98 12.47 7.64
CA GLY A 61 6.68 13.11 8.76
C GLY A 61 8.15 13.43 8.50
N ARG A 62 8.61 13.25 7.26
CA ARG A 62 9.93 13.66 6.76
C ARG A 62 9.74 14.84 5.82
#